data_AF-A0AAN8DAY1-F1
#
_entry.id   AF-A0AAN8DAY1-F1
#
_cell.length_a   1.000
_cell.length_b   1.000
_cell.length_c   1.000
_cell.angle_alpha   90.00
_cell.angle_beta   90.00
_cell.angle_gamma   90.00
#
_symmetry.space_group_name_H-M   'P 1'
#
loop_
_entity.id
_entity.type
_entity.pdbx_description
1 polymer ?
#
loop_
_entity_poly.entity_id
_entity_poly.type
_entity_poly.pdbx_seq_one_letter_code
_entity_poly.pdbx_strand_id
1 'polypeptide(L)'
;MRKRYSVDKTLSHPWLQDYQMWLDVRSLESRMNERYVTHESDDLRWHHHAQLSGLDYPPHLLNGPRSEGAQKLERYQDHQEEELETLSERVSEL
;
A
#
# COMPACT_ATOMS: atom_id res chain seq x y z
N MET A 1 21.92 22.28 16.88
CA MET A 1 20.60 22.26 16.21
C MET A 1 20.15 20.81 16.10
N ARG A 2 19.06 20.40 16.78
CA ARG A 2 18.58 19.01 16.73
C ARG A 2 17.97 18.76 15.36
N LYS A 3 18.54 17.85 14.56
CA LYS A 3 17.99 17.51 13.24
C LYS A 3 16.63 16.85 13.44
N ARG A 4 15.56 17.47 12.91
CA ARG A 4 14.23 16.85 12.83
C ARG A 4 14.27 15.77 11.75
N TYR A 5 13.47 14.72 11.91
CA TYR A 5 13.29 13.75 10.85
C TYR A 5 12.59 14.42 9.66
N SER A 6 13.01 14.07 8.44
CA SER A 6 12.20 14.34 7.26
C SER A 6 10.98 13.40 7.26
N VAL A 7 10.01 13.70 6.40
CA VAL A 7 8.87 12.83 6.17
C VAL A 7 9.34 11.43 5.76
N ASP A 8 10.25 11.34 4.79
CA ASP A 8 10.78 10.05 4.30
C ASP A 8 11.43 9.24 5.42
N LYS A 9 12.25 9.90 6.26
CA LYS A 9 12.89 9.23 7.39
C LYS A 9 11.90 8.76 8.45
N THR A 10 10.76 9.45 8.57
CA THR A 10 9.69 9.06 9.49
C THR A 10 8.91 7.88 8.93
N LEU A 11 8.61 7.88 7.62
CA LEU A 11 7.91 6.79 6.95
C LEU A 11 8.73 5.49 6.98
N SER A 12 10.05 5.57 6.83
CA SER A 12 10.94 4.40 6.94
C SER A 12 11.28 3.99 8.38
N HIS A 13 10.74 4.67 9.39
CA HIS A 13 11.08 4.36 10.78
C HIS A 13 10.48 3.00 11.20
N PRO A 14 11.22 2.12 11.90
CA PRO A 14 10.75 0.77 12.26
C PRO A 14 9.40 0.75 12.96
N TRP A 15 9.12 1.75 13.80
CA TRP A 15 7.83 1.90 14.48
C TRP A 15 6.64 1.98 13.52
N LEU A 16 6.78 2.69 12.39
CA LEU A 16 5.73 2.80 11.38
C LEU A 16 5.72 1.62 10.40
N GLN A 17 6.76 0.78 10.47
CA GLN A 17 6.92 -0.46 9.72
C GLN A 17 6.59 -1.68 10.59
N ASP A 18 5.86 -1.49 11.69
CA ASP A 18 5.32 -2.55 12.53
C ASP A 18 3.88 -2.89 12.11
N TYR A 19 3.54 -4.18 12.13
CA TYR A 19 2.23 -4.65 11.69
C TYR A 19 1.09 -4.07 12.53
N GLN A 20 1.24 -4.05 13.86
CA GLN A 20 0.21 -3.54 14.76
C GLN A 20 0.04 -2.03 14.58
N MET A 21 1.14 -1.30 14.43
CA MET A 21 1.07 0.14 14.16
C MET A 21 0.35 0.43 12.84
N TRP A 22 0.64 -0.34 11.79
CA TRP A 22 -0.07 -0.19 10.52
C TRP A 22 -1.58 -0.44 10.67
N LEU A 23 -1.98 -1.49 11.42
CA LEU A 23 -3.40 -1.75 11.72
C LEU A 23 -4.07 -0.58 12.44
N ASP A 24 -3.40 0.00 13.43
CA ASP A 24 -3.93 1.13 14.21
C ASP A 24 -4.12 2.37 13.31
N VAL A 25 -3.12 2.69 12.47
CA VAL A 25 -3.21 3.80 11.51
C VAL A 25 -4.33 3.55 10.50
N ARG A 26 -4.43 2.35 9.92
CA ARG A 26 -5.51 1.99 8.98
C ARG A 26 -6.89 2.06 9.61
N SER A 27 -7.01 1.70 10.89
CA SER A 27 -8.26 1.81 11.64
C SER A 27 -8.68 3.26 11.83
N LEU A 28 -7.71 4.15 12.13
CA LEU A 28 -7.96 5.59 12.23
C LEU A 28 -8.35 6.20 10.89
N GLU A 29 -7.62 5.90 9.82
CA GLU A 29 -7.91 6.37 8.46
C GLU A 29 -9.29 5.89 7.97
N SER A 30 -9.65 4.63 8.25
CA SER A 30 -10.98 4.10 7.93
C SER A 30 -12.10 4.85 8.66
N ARG A 31 -11.90 5.24 9.93
CA ARG A 31 -12.86 6.06 10.68
C ARG A 31 -13.02 7.47 10.13
N MET A 32 -11.95 8.02 9.54
CA MET A 32 -11.95 9.35 8.91
C MET A 32 -12.38 9.29 7.43
N ASN A 33 -12.53 8.09 6.88
CA ASN A 33 -12.85 7.81 5.48
C ASN A 33 -11.85 8.45 4.49
N GLU A 34 -10.58 8.54 4.88
CA GLU A 34 -9.50 9.20 4.12
C GLU A 34 -8.14 8.56 4.44
N ARG A 35 -7.23 8.49 3.45
CA ARG A 35 -5.85 8.01 3.68
C ARG A 35 -4.88 9.20 3.78
N TYR A 36 -4.01 9.17 4.80
CA TYR A 36 -3.06 10.26 5.07
C TYR A 36 -1.61 9.80 5.06
N VAL A 37 -1.34 8.66 5.71
CA VAL A 37 0.02 8.16 5.96
C VAL A 37 0.25 6.84 5.24
N THR A 38 -0.77 5.99 5.14
CA THR A 38 -0.63 4.70 4.45
C THR A 38 -0.91 4.81 2.96
N HIS A 39 -0.35 3.87 2.20
CA HIS A 39 -0.60 3.71 0.77
C HIS A 39 -1.23 2.34 0.48
N GLU A 40 -1.93 2.19 -0.65
CA GLU A 40 -2.56 0.93 -1.07
C GLU A 40 -1.55 -0.22 -1.19
N SER A 41 -0.30 0.09 -1.55
CA SER A 41 0.80 -0.89 -1.57
C SER A 41 1.11 -1.50 -0.19
N ASP A 42 0.81 -0.78 0.89
CA ASP A 42 0.97 -1.32 2.23
C ASP A 42 -0.04 -2.43 2.50
N ASP A 43 -1.25 -2.35 1.96
CA ASP A 43 -2.32 -3.32 2.18
C ASP A 43 -1.91 -4.71 1.68
N LEU A 44 -1.38 -4.80 0.46
CA LEU A 44 -0.93 -6.07 -0.14
C LEU A 44 0.27 -6.65 0.64
N ARG A 45 1.23 -5.80 0.99
CA ARG A 45 2.42 -6.19 1.76
C ARG A 45 2.05 -6.77 3.12
N TRP A 46 1.16 -6.09 3.84
CA TRP A 46 0.75 -6.49 5.18
C TRP A 46 -0.24 -7.65 5.19
N HIS A 47 -1.06 -7.79 4.15
CA HIS A 47 -1.90 -8.96 3.96
C HIS A 47 -1.06 -10.24 3.83
N HIS A 48 -0.06 -10.21 2.94
CA HIS A 48 0.85 -11.34 2.76
C HIS A 48 1.66 -11.63 4.04
N HIS A 49 2.14 -10.59 4.73
CA HIS A 49 2.84 -10.75 6.01
C HIS A 49 1.97 -11.45 7.06
N ALA A 50 0.70 -11.06 7.19
CA ALA A 50 -0.24 -11.67 8.12
C ALA A 50 -0.49 -13.14 7.78
N GLN A 51 -0.68 -13.45 6.50
CA GLN A 51 -0.88 -14.82 6.02
C GLN A 51 0.33 -15.72 6.31
N LEU A 52 1.55 -15.25 6.04
CA LEU A 52 2.78 -16.00 6.32
C LEU A 52 3.04 -16.19 7.82
N SER A 53 2.64 -15.20 8.63
CA SER A 53 2.91 -15.19 10.07
C SER A 53 1.77 -15.80 10.90
N GLY A 54 0.66 -16.19 10.25
CA GLY A 54 -0.55 -16.68 10.93
C GLY A 54 -1.22 -15.60 11.80
N LEU A 55 -1.07 -14.33 11.46
CA LEU A 55 -1.69 -13.20 12.16
C LEU A 55 -3.08 -12.92 11.60
N ASP A 56 -3.95 -12.36 12.44
CA ASP A 56 -5.31 -11.99 12.04
C ASP A 56 -5.29 -10.74 11.15
N TYR A 57 -5.94 -10.80 9.99
CA TYR A 57 -6.06 -9.68 9.06
C TYR A 57 -7.50 -9.15 9.05
N PRO A 58 -7.75 -7.89 9.45
CA PRO A 58 -9.12 -7.42 9.63
C PRO A 58 -9.93 -7.39 8.32
N PRO A 59 -11.14 -7.99 8.28
CA PRO A 59 -11.95 -8.07 7.06
C PRO A 59 -12.37 -6.71 6.49
N HIS A 60 -12.53 -5.70 7.34
CA HIS A 60 -12.91 -4.35 6.90
C HIS A 60 -11.80 -3.63 6.13
N LEU A 61 -10.54 -4.09 6.23
CA LEU A 61 -9.43 -3.57 5.44
C LEU A 61 -9.38 -4.18 4.03
N LEU A 62 -9.95 -5.37 3.83
CA LEU A 62 -10.14 -5.99 2.50
C LEU A 62 -11.19 -5.25 1.67
N ASN A 63 -12.19 -4.68 2.36
CA ASN A 63 -13.32 -3.98 1.77
C ASN A 63 -13.22 -2.47 2.03
N GLY A 64 -12.04 -1.88 1.83
CA GLY A 64 -11.79 -0.46 2.04
C GLY A 64 -12.85 0.43 1.36
N PRO A 65 -13.08 1.67 1.86
CA PRO A 65 -14.20 2.49 1.43
C PRO A 65 -14.16 2.68 -0.09
N ARG A 66 -15.14 2.04 -0.73
CA ARG A 66 -15.50 2.13 -2.13
C ARG A 66 -15.69 3.61 -2.51
N SER A 67 -14.84 4.17 -3.38
CA SER A 67 -15.31 4.87 -4.59
C SER A 67 -14.24 5.51 -5.49
N GLU A 68 -13.00 5.80 -5.06
CA GLU A 68 -12.04 6.50 -5.96
C GLU A 68 -10.68 5.80 -6.13
N GLY A 69 -10.18 5.11 -5.11
CA GLY A 69 -8.91 4.36 -5.18
C GLY A 69 -8.95 3.18 -6.16
N ALA A 70 -10.05 2.42 -6.19
CA ALA A 70 -10.17 1.24 -7.05
C ALA A 70 -10.07 1.58 -8.56
N GLN A 71 -10.70 2.67 -9.00
CA GLN A 71 -10.61 3.13 -10.40
C GLN A 71 -9.20 3.63 -10.74
N LYS A 72 -8.50 4.20 -9.75
CA LYS A 72 -7.12 4.66 -9.90
C LYS A 72 -6.15 3.49 -9.92
N LEU A 73 -6.37 2.45 -9.12
CA LEU A 73 -5.55 1.23 -9.05
C LEU A 73 -5.68 0.39 -10.32
N GLU A 74 -6.90 0.20 -10.84
CA GLU A 74 -7.11 -0.44 -12.17
C GLU A 74 -6.34 0.34 -13.25
N ARG A 75 -6.43 1.67 -13.24
CA ARG A 75 -5.69 2.50 -14.19
C ARG A 75 -4.16 2.36 -14.06
N TYR A 76 -3.63 2.19 -12.85
CA TYR A 76 -2.18 1.94 -12.66
C TYR A 76 -1.77 0.53 -13.04
N GLN A 77 -2.61 -0.49 -12.80
CA GLN A 77 -2.38 -1.86 -13.26
C GLN A 77 -2.40 -1.93 -14.78
N ASP A 78 -3.40 -1.33 -15.43
CA ASP A 78 -3.50 -1.25 -16.88
C ASP A 78 -2.26 -0.59 -17.50
N HIS A 79 -1.79 0.52 -16.91
CA HIS A 79 -0.58 1.20 -17.41
C HIS A 79 0.69 0.36 -17.20
N GLN A 80 0.77 -0.42 -16.12
CA GLN A 80 1.91 -1.30 -15.87
C GLN A 80 1.91 -2.53 -16.78
N GLU A 81 0.75 -3.08 -17.09
CA GLU A 81 0.60 -4.17 -18.06
C GLU A 81 0.92 -3.71 -19.48
N GLU A 82 0.45 -2.52 -19.89
CA GLU A 82 0.79 -1.92 -21.19
C GLU A 82 2.29 -1.63 -21.32
N GLU A 83 2.93 -1.14 -20.25
CA GLU A 83 4.39 -0.96 -20.21
C GLU A 83 5.13 -2.31 -20.35
N LEU A 84 4.68 -3.37 -19.67
CA LEU A 84 5.28 -4.71 -19.79
C LEU A 84 5.06 -5.33 -21.18
N GLU A 85 3.89 -5.13 -21.79
CA GLU A 85 3.56 -5.64 -23.12
C GLU A 85 4.41 -4.94 -24.20
N THR A 86 4.54 -3.61 -24.13
CA THR A 86 5.39 -2.84 -25.04
C THR A 86 6.88 -3.18 -24.88
N LEU A 87 7.34 -3.47 -23.66
CA LEU A 87 8.69 -3.95 -23.41
C LEU A 87 8.91 -5.38 -23.96
N SER A 88 7.91 -6.25 -23.85
CA SER A 88 7.94 -7.63 -24.36
C SER A 88 7.97 -7.66 -25.91
N GLU A 89 7.22 -6.79 -26.58
CA GLU A 89 7.18 -6.70 -28.04
C GLU A 89 8.55 -6.28 -28.60
N ARG A 90 9.19 -5.27 -28.00
CA ARG A 90 10.53 -4.81 -28.40
C ARG A 90 11.63 -5.86 -28.20
N VAL A 91 11.48 -6.74 -27.22
CA VAL A 91 12.43 -7.84 -26.97
C VAL A 91 12.24 -8.98 -27.99
N SER A 92 11.04 -9.13 -28.56
CA SER A 92 10.72 -10.23 -29.49
C SER A 92 11.16 -9.97 -30.94
N GLU A 93 11.47 -8.73 -31.30
CA GLU A 93 11.97 -8.33 -32.63
C GLU A 93 13.50 -8.43 -32.81
N LEU A 94 14.22 -8.91 -31.77
CA LEU A 94 15.67 -9.18 -31.78
C LEU A 94 15.96 -10.69 -31.88
#